data_AF-A0A7X9FUJ7-F1
#
_entry.id   AF-A0A7X9FUJ7-F1
#
_cell.length_a   1.000
_cell.length_b   1.000
_cell.length_c   1.000
_cell.angle_alpha   90.00
_cell.angle_beta   90.00
_cell.angle_gamma   90.00
#
_symmetry.space_group_name_H-M   'P 1'
#
loop_
_entity.id
_entity.type
_entity.pdbx_description
1 polymer ?
#
loop_
_entity_poly.entity_id
_entity_poly.type
_entity_poly.pdbx_seq_one_letter_code
_entity_poly.pdbx_strand_id
1 'polypeptide(L)' 'KIAEDKGLGENGFRLVINTGPDSGQEVYHLHVHLLGGRRFGWPPG' A
#
# COMPACT_ATOMS: atom_id res chain seq x y z
N LYS A 1 3.29 13.05 -5.57
CA LYS A 1 2.19 13.23 -6.54
C LYS A 1 0.98 12.31 -6.30
N ILE A 2 0.99 11.01 -6.62
CA ILE A 2 -0.25 10.18 -6.51
C ILE A 2 -0.87 10.20 -5.10
N ALA A 3 -0.07 10.06 -4.03
CA ALA A 3 -0.58 10.12 -2.66
C ALA A 3 -1.14 11.51 -2.30
N GLU A 4 -0.50 12.58 -2.75
CA GLU A 4 -0.96 13.96 -2.55
C GLU A 4 -2.26 14.22 -3.31
N ASP A 5 -2.33 13.81 -4.59
CA ASP A 5 -3.52 13.91 -5.45
C ASP A 5 -4.72 13.14 -4.87
N LYS A 6 -4.48 12.15 -4.01
CA LYS A 6 -5.49 11.38 -3.28
C LYS A 6 -5.77 11.90 -1.87
N GLY A 7 -5.20 13.04 -1.47
CA GLY A 7 -5.38 13.61 -0.13
C GLY A 7 -4.71 12.81 0.99
N LEU A 8 -3.74 11.95 0.67
CA LEU A 8 -3.03 11.07 1.60
C LEU A 8 -1.65 11.61 2.02
N GLY A 9 -1.24 12.76 1.52
CA GLY A 9 0.13 13.29 1.69
C GLY A 9 0.46 13.76 3.11
N GLU A 10 -0.50 14.34 3.83
CA GLU A 10 -0.22 15.01 5.12
C GLU A 10 -0.18 14.04 6.30
N ASN A 11 -1.11 13.08 6.35
CA ASN A 11 -1.28 12.15 7.47
C ASN A 11 -0.51 10.83 7.29
N GLY A 12 0.23 10.70 6.19
CA GLY A 12 0.98 9.51 5.81
C GLY A 12 0.17 8.46 5.07
N PHE A 13 0.91 7.59 4.38
CA PHE A 13 0.40 6.46 3.60
C PHE A 13 1.38 5.27 3.70
N ARG A 14 0.93 4.09 3.31
CA ARG A 14 1.76 2.88 3.22
C ARG A 14 1.82 2.41 1.77
N LEU A 15 3.03 2.09 1.32
CA LEU A 15 3.25 1.37 0.07
C LEU A 15 3.49 -0.11 0.38
N VAL A 16 2.86 -1.00 -0.39
CA VAL A 16 3.05 -2.45 -0.27
C VAL A 16 3.31 -3.03 -1.65
N ILE A 17 4.33 -3.88 -1.74
CA ILE A 17 4.63 -4.73 -2.90
C ILE A 17 4.62 -6.16 -2.40
N ASN A 18 3.75 -6.98 -2.97
CA ASN A 18 3.63 -8.39 -2.67
C ASN A 18 4.40 -9.21 -3.72
N THR A 19 5.25 -10.12 -3.26
CA THR A 19 6.02 -11.04 -4.10
C THR A 19 5.76 -12.47 -3.65
N GLY A 20 5.14 -13.27 -4.51
CA GLY A 20 4.81 -14.67 -4.25
C GLY A 20 3.51 -14.88 -3.44
N PRO A 21 3.03 -16.12 -3.36
CA PRO A 21 1.69 -16.45 -2.85
C PRO A 21 1.50 -16.09 -1.37
N ASP A 22 2.50 -16.35 -0.51
CA ASP A 22 2.39 -16.11 0.94
C ASP A 22 2.35 -14.62 1.31
N SER A 23 2.72 -13.73 0.38
CA SER A 23 2.57 -12.28 0.54
C SER A 23 1.18 -11.77 0.12
N GLY A 24 0.34 -12.62 -0.46
CA GLY A 24 -0.95 -12.24 -1.04
C GLY A 24 -0.88 -11.69 -2.46
N GLN A 25 0.12 -12.09 -3.27
CA GLN A 25 0.17 -11.72 -4.69
C GLN A 25 -0.77 -12.60 -5.52
N GLU A 26 -1.81 -12.01 -6.12
CA GLU A 26 -2.74 -12.72 -7.00
C GLU A 26 -2.50 -12.44 -8.49
N VAL A 27 -2.11 -11.20 -8.83
CA VAL A 27 -1.80 -10.80 -10.22
C VAL A 27 -0.28 -10.70 -10.42
N TYR A 28 0.24 -11.52 -11.33
CA TYR A 28 1.68 -11.63 -11.60
C TYR A 28 2.18 -10.57 -12.60
N HIS A 29 1.93 -9.31 -12.24
CA HIS A 29 2.52 -8.12 -12.86
C HIS A 29 2.95 -7.17 -11.74
N LEU A 30 4.06 -6.45 -11.89
CA LEU A 30 4.51 -5.51 -10.87
C LEU A 30 3.44 -4.44 -10.61
N HIS A 31 2.95 -4.37 -9.38
CA HIS A 31 2.04 -3.33 -8.94
C HIS A 31 2.38 -2.91 -7.51
N VAL A 32 2.09 -1.65 -7.18
CA VAL A 32 2.32 -1.08 -5.86
C VAL A 32 0.98 -0.67 -5.28
N HIS A 33 0.63 -1.22 -4.12
CA HIS A 33 -0.54 -0.76 -3.38
C HIS A 33 -0.21 0.57 -2.70
N LEU A 34 -1.05 1.57 -2.88
CA LEU A 34 -1.04 2.82 -2.12
C LEU A 34 -2.23 2.79 -1.15
N LEU A 35 -1.95 2.67 0.15
CA LEU A 35 -2.94 2.57 1.21
C LEU A 35 -2.89 3.84 2.07
N GLY A 36 -4.03 4.44 2.41
CA GLY A 36 -4.12 5.57 3.33
C GLY A 36 -5.53 5.81 3.84
N GLY A 37 -5.75 6.97 4.47
CA GLY A 37 -7.06 7.40 4.98
C GLY A 37 -7.43 6.86 6.35
N ARG A 38 -6.53 6.12 7.00
CA ARG A 38 -6.68 5.60 8.37
C ARG A 38 -5.33 5.31 9.01
N ARG A 39 -5.30 5.19 10.34
CA ARG A 39 -4.12 4.65 11.05
C ARG A 39 -3.95 3.17 10.72
N PHE A 40 -2.73 2.75 10.43
CA PHE A 40 -2.37 1.36 10.21
C PHE A 40 -1.78 0.72 11.47
N GLY A 41 -2.03 -0.58 11.64
CA GLY A 41 -1.36 -1.40 12.63
C GLY A 41 0.03 -1.88 12.17
N TRP A 42 0.71 -2.55 13.09
CA TRP A 42 1.97 -3.27 12.89
C TRP A 42 1.92 -4.60 13.69
N PRO A 43 2.27 -5.76 13.10
CA PRO A 43 2.77 -5.96 11.73
C PRO A 43 1.71 -5.67 10.64
N PRO A 44 2.13 -5.43 9.38
CA PRO A 44 1.27 -4.99 8.28
C PRO A 44 0.57 -6.17 7.58
N GLY A 45 -0.05 -7.07 8.36
CA GLY A 45 -0.30 -8.45 7.97
C GLY A 45 0.58 -9.36 8.80
#